data_AF-A0A1G6BNY0-F1
#
_entry.id   AF-A0A1G6BNY0-F1
#
_cell.length_a   1.000
_cell.length_b   1.000
_cell.length_c   1.000
_cell.angle_alpha   90.00
_cell.angle_beta   90.00
_cell.angle_gamma   90.00
#
_symmetry.space_group_name_H-M   'P 1'
#
loop_
_entity.id
_entity.type
_entity.pdbx_description
1 polymer ?
#
loop_
_entity_poly.entity_id
_entity_poly.type
_entity_poly.pdbx_seq_one_letter_code
_entity_poly.pdbx_strand_id
1 'polypeptide(L)'
;MITAYDRELRTLKRENKALKRQLSYFEEFNQNDRKLIYCQSVKGIYMLASVSYSLDHLKRINYLEFKVSDTFNHRRKERLNFLSVEAYYRDEGDNTLGTLDFLLIRDFLMAIPNKGYGSFLLREALYHISQLFGENVKIIGKLSHVDEQDPENCQRRDHVYRKFGFELKDHCIHMNTIPLDILVKEREKYNQ
;
A
#
# COMPACT_ATOMS: atom_id res chain seq x y z
N MET A 1 -36.42 8.08 -36.14
CA MET A 1 -34.94 8.04 -36.27
C MET A 1 -34.22 9.04 -35.36
N ILE A 2 -34.67 10.30 -35.28
CA ILE A 2 -34.00 11.36 -34.49
C ILE A 2 -33.86 11.03 -32.99
N THR A 3 -34.85 10.35 -32.39
CA THR A 3 -34.88 10.03 -30.95
C THR A 3 -33.87 8.95 -30.51
N ALA A 4 -33.47 8.06 -31.42
CA ALA A 4 -32.47 7.02 -31.15
C ALA A 4 -31.06 7.63 -31.14
N TYR A 5 -30.77 8.46 -32.15
CA TYR A 5 -29.54 9.25 -32.22
C TYR A 5 -29.37 10.15 -31.00
N ASP A 6 -30.42 10.83 -30.56
CA ASP A 6 -30.37 11.68 -29.36
C ASP A 6 -30.08 10.90 -28.06
N ARG A 7 -30.57 9.66 -27.95
CA ARG A 7 -30.24 8.78 -26.81
C ARG A 7 -28.77 8.38 -26.84
N GLU A 8 -28.30 7.92 -28.00
CA GLU A 8 -26.92 7.48 -28.19
C GLU A 8 -25.93 8.62 -27.92
N LEU A 9 -26.25 9.83 -28.37
CA LEU A 9 -25.45 11.03 -28.16
C LEU A 9 -25.41 11.45 -26.68
N ARG A 10 -26.48 11.21 -25.91
CA ARG A 10 -26.50 11.43 -24.46
C ARG A 10 -25.68 10.38 -23.71
N THR A 11 -25.73 9.12 -24.15
CA THR A 11 -24.92 8.02 -23.56
C THR A 11 -23.44 8.29 -23.77
N LEU A 12 -23.03 8.57 -25.02
CA LEU A 12 -21.65 8.92 -25.35
C LEU A 12 -21.15 10.14 -24.57
N LYS A 13 -21.97 11.17 -24.39
CA LYS A 13 -21.61 12.33 -23.55
C LYS A 13 -21.38 11.96 -22.08
N ARG A 14 -22.15 11.01 -21.54
CA ARG A 14 -21.97 10.54 -20.15
C ARG A 14 -20.69 9.72 -20.02
N GLU A 15 -20.43 8.81 -20.95
CA GLU A 15 -19.22 7.98 -20.98
C GLU A 15 -17.97 8.85 -21.15
N ASN A 16 -17.97 9.78 -22.09
CA ASN A 16 -16.85 10.69 -22.33
C ASN A 16 -16.57 11.58 -21.11
N LYS A 17 -17.62 12.00 -20.39
CA LYS A 17 -17.48 12.73 -19.11
C LYS A 17 -16.89 11.85 -17.99
N ALA A 18 -17.26 10.57 -17.94
CA ALA A 18 -16.68 9.63 -16.98
C ALA A 18 -15.20 9.35 -17.29
N LEU A 19 -14.87 9.11 -18.56
CA LEU A 19 -13.51 8.90 -19.03
C LEU A 19 -12.63 10.13 -18.79
N LYS A 20 -13.10 11.34 -19.06
CA LYS A 20 -12.34 12.58 -18.77
C LYS A 20 -12.04 12.75 -17.28
N ARG A 21 -12.97 12.36 -16.39
CA ARG A 21 -12.73 12.37 -14.94
C ARG A 21 -11.67 11.35 -14.53
N GLN A 22 -11.70 10.16 -15.12
CA GLN A 22 -10.68 9.14 -14.89
C GLN A 22 -9.31 9.60 -15.43
N LEU A 23 -9.27 10.24 -16.60
CA LEU A 23 -8.03 10.74 -17.20
C LEU A 23 -7.39 11.84 -16.36
N SER A 24 -8.18 12.83 -15.93
CA SER A 24 -7.71 13.90 -15.04
C SER A 24 -7.20 13.36 -13.70
N TYR A 25 -7.81 12.28 -13.20
CA TYR A 25 -7.33 11.56 -12.02
C TYR A 25 -5.97 10.90 -12.27
N PHE A 26 -5.79 10.23 -13.41
CA PHE A 26 -4.49 9.65 -13.76
C PHE A 26 -3.42 10.72 -13.97
N GLU A 27 -3.76 11.90 -14.48
CA GLU A 27 -2.85 13.03 -14.61
C GLU A 27 -2.41 13.59 -13.23
N GLU A 28 -3.33 13.76 -12.27
CA GLU A 28 -3.01 14.17 -10.90
C GLU A 28 -2.18 13.11 -10.16
N PHE A 29 -2.45 11.83 -10.43
CA PHE A 29 -1.65 10.72 -9.92
C PHE A 29 -0.23 10.74 -10.49
N ASN A 30 -0.07 11.00 -11.80
CA ASN A 30 1.22 11.07 -12.47
C ASN A 30 2.06 12.32 -12.12
N GLN A 31 1.43 13.39 -11.63
CA GLN A 31 2.13 14.58 -11.13
C GLN A 31 2.71 14.42 -9.71
N ASN A 32 2.30 13.37 -8.99
CA ASN A 32 3.02 12.91 -7.81
C ASN A 32 4.08 11.90 -8.25
N ASP A 33 5.21 11.79 -7.55
CA ASP A 33 6.15 10.67 -7.67
C ASP A 33 5.55 9.32 -7.20
N ARG A 34 4.21 9.23 -7.21
CA ARG A 34 3.43 8.10 -6.77
C ARG A 34 3.21 7.15 -7.95
N LYS A 35 3.67 5.92 -7.78
CA LYS A 35 3.57 4.84 -8.74
C LYS A 35 2.46 3.90 -8.34
N LEU A 36 1.66 3.47 -9.31
CA LEU A 36 0.68 2.40 -9.11
C LEU A 36 1.43 1.07 -9.05
N ILE A 37 1.25 0.31 -7.96
CA ILE A 37 1.91 -0.99 -7.79
C ILE A 37 0.97 -2.15 -8.05
N TYR A 38 -0.34 -1.99 -7.76
CA TYR A 38 -1.31 -3.04 -8.01
C TYR A 38 -2.74 -2.49 -8.13
N CYS A 39 -3.55 -3.15 -8.94
CA CYS A 39 -4.98 -2.86 -9.10
C CYS A 39 -5.77 -4.16 -9.01
N GLN A 40 -6.85 -4.15 -8.23
CA GLN A 40 -7.70 -5.31 -8.02
C GLN A 40 -9.17 -4.92 -8.05
N SER A 41 -9.99 -5.65 -8.81
CA SER A 41 -11.44 -5.49 -8.76
C SER A 41 -12.04 -6.44 -7.73
N VAL A 42 -12.84 -5.91 -6.80
CA VAL A 42 -13.62 -6.71 -5.84
C VAL A 42 -15.07 -6.25 -5.94
N LYS A 43 -15.95 -7.12 -6.44
CA LYS A 43 -17.39 -6.83 -6.61
C LYS A 43 -17.67 -5.53 -7.40
N GLY A 44 -16.86 -5.28 -8.43
CA GLY A 44 -16.99 -4.07 -9.27
C GLY A 44 -16.36 -2.79 -8.69
N ILE A 45 -15.70 -2.88 -7.53
CA ILE A 45 -14.91 -1.80 -6.94
C ILE A 45 -13.44 -2.05 -7.24
N TYR A 46 -12.76 -1.08 -7.85
CA TYR A 46 -11.31 -1.18 -8.03
C TYR A 46 -10.60 -0.65 -6.79
N MET A 47 -9.82 -1.51 -6.16
CA MET A 47 -8.85 -1.17 -5.13
C MET A 47 -7.48 -0.96 -5.78
N LEU A 48 -6.85 0.15 -5.46
CA LEU A 48 -5.57 0.56 -6.02
C LEU A 48 -4.56 0.65 -4.89
N ALA A 49 -3.44 -0.06 -5.03
CA ALA A 49 -2.27 0.12 -4.19
C ALA A 49 -1.25 0.98 -4.95
N SER A 50 -0.68 1.95 -4.26
CA SER A 50 0.31 2.87 -4.83
C SER A 50 1.43 3.14 -3.84
N VAL A 51 2.58 3.57 -4.35
CA VAL A 51 3.77 3.89 -3.55
C VAL A 51 4.40 5.20 -4.02
N SER A 52 4.86 6.02 -3.10
CA SER A 52 5.81 7.10 -3.36
C SER A 52 7.06 6.87 -2.54
N TYR A 53 8.23 7.20 -3.08
CA TYR A 53 9.49 7.13 -2.36
C TYR A 53 10.23 8.46 -2.37
N SER A 54 10.98 8.72 -1.30
CA SER A 54 12.00 9.76 -1.30
C SER A 54 13.39 9.13 -1.25
N LEU A 55 14.37 9.90 -1.72
CA LEU A 55 15.77 9.50 -1.74
C LEU A 55 16.55 10.33 -0.72
N ASP A 56 17.60 9.74 -0.14
CA ASP A 56 18.61 10.48 0.62
C ASP A 56 19.58 11.23 -0.30
N HIS A 57 20.53 11.95 0.30
CA HIS A 57 21.57 12.69 -0.42
C HIS A 57 22.51 11.79 -1.24
N LEU A 58 22.56 10.49 -0.94
CA LEU A 58 23.31 9.47 -1.70
C LEU A 58 22.43 8.77 -2.75
N LYS A 59 21.24 9.30 -3.01
CA LYS A 59 20.25 8.78 -3.97
C LYS A 59 19.71 7.39 -3.63
N ARG A 60 19.77 6.96 -2.37
CA ARG A 60 19.19 5.71 -1.87
C ARG A 60 17.78 5.95 -1.38
N ILE A 61 16.89 4.97 -1.51
CA ILE A 61 15.53 5.08 -0.97
C ILE A 61 15.63 5.19 0.55
N ASN A 62 15.15 6.28 1.14
CA ASN A 62 15.14 6.47 2.59
C ASN A 62 13.74 6.32 3.19
N TYR A 63 12.70 6.49 2.39
CA TYR A 63 11.32 6.42 2.84
C TYR A 63 10.39 5.96 1.71
N LEU A 64 9.41 5.16 2.09
CA LEU A 64 8.35 4.62 1.24
C LEU A 64 7.01 4.89 1.90
N GLU A 65 6.10 5.52 1.17
CA GLU A 65 4.70 5.68 1.59
C GLU A 65 3.82 4.89 0.64
N PHE A 66 3.15 3.88 1.18
CA PHE A 66 2.15 3.09 0.46
C PHE A 66 0.75 3.59 0.79
N LYS A 67 -0.13 3.66 -0.22
CA LYS A 67 -1.53 4.04 -0.03
C LYS A 67 -2.49 3.11 -0.75
N VAL A 68 -3.65 2.92 -0.14
CA VAL A 68 -4.80 2.24 -0.75
C VAL A 68 -5.94 3.21 -1.02
N SER A 69 -6.38 3.24 -2.27
CA SER A 69 -7.54 4.00 -2.74
C SER A 69 -8.59 3.08 -3.34
N ASP A 70 -9.86 3.48 -3.28
CA ASP A 70 -10.96 2.84 -4.01
C ASP A 70 -11.64 3.83 -4.97
N THR A 71 -12.29 3.32 -6.01
CA THR A 71 -12.95 4.16 -7.04
C THR A 71 -14.24 4.84 -6.59
N PHE A 72 -14.68 4.68 -5.34
CA PHE A 72 -15.99 5.17 -4.88
C PHE A 72 -15.93 6.24 -3.79
N ASN A 73 -14.77 6.48 -3.13
CA ASN A 73 -14.72 7.34 -1.94
C ASN A 73 -13.51 8.29 -1.87
N HIS A 74 -13.46 9.26 -2.78
CA HIS A 74 -12.34 10.20 -2.94
C HIS A 74 -12.30 11.38 -1.95
N ARG A 75 -13.15 11.44 -0.92
CA ARG A 75 -13.14 12.55 0.06
C ARG A 75 -12.44 12.14 1.35
N ARG A 76 -11.32 12.81 1.67
CA ARG A 76 -10.56 12.80 2.94
C ARG A 76 -10.05 11.44 3.47
N LYS A 77 -10.55 10.30 3.00
CA LYS A 77 -10.21 8.95 3.48
C LYS A 77 -8.81 8.48 3.08
N GLU A 78 -8.28 8.96 1.96
CA GLU A 78 -6.92 8.60 1.49
C GLU A 78 -5.82 9.03 2.46
N ARG A 79 -6.07 10.06 3.30
CA ARG A 79 -5.10 10.51 4.32
C ARG A 79 -4.94 9.53 5.48
N LEU A 80 -5.85 8.57 5.62
CA LEU A 80 -5.91 7.64 6.75
C LEU A 80 -5.84 6.17 6.31
N ASN A 81 -5.41 5.91 5.07
CA ASN A 81 -5.28 4.58 4.49
C ASN A 81 -3.87 4.41 3.92
N PHE A 82 -2.87 4.32 4.79
CA PHE A 82 -1.47 4.31 4.39
C PHE A 82 -0.59 3.45 5.28
N LEU A 83 0.58 3.10 4.74
CA LEU A 83 1.68 2.45 5.43
C LEU A 83 2.95 3.24 5.11
N SER A 84 3.66 3.69 6.15
CA SER A 84 4.92 4.41 6.03
C SER A 84 6.09 3.53 6.49
N VAL A 85 7.15 3.49 5.68
CA VAL A 85 8.33 2.66 5.92
C VAL A 85 9.58 3.49 5.69
N GLU A 86 10.48 3.50 6.67
CA GLU A 86 11.80 4.12 6.57
C GLU A 86 12.88 3.06 6.33
N ALA A 87 13.89 3.40 5.53
CA ALA A 87 15.03 2.53 5.26
C ALA A 87 16.27 3.03 6.00
N TYR A 88 16.91 2.11 6.73
CA TYR A 88 18.13 2.37 7.50
C TYR A 88 19.29 1.59 6.90
N TYR A 89 20.36 2.31 6.57
CA TYR A 89 21.58 1.76 5.99
C TYR A 89 22.69 1.74 7.03
N ARG A 90 23.53 0.71 6.97
CA ARG A 90 24.76 0.64 7.75
C ARG A 90 25.90 1.17 6.90
N ASP A 91 26.22 2.44 7.10
CA ASP A 91 27.32 3.11 6.41
C ASP A 91 28.65 2.76 7.10
N GLU A 92 29.55 2.11 6.36
CA GLU A 92 30.91 1.78 6.83
C GLU A 92 31.88 2.93 6.47
N GLY A 93 31.78 4.05 7.18
CA GLY A 93 32.68 5.20 6.98
C GLY A 93 32.39 6.06 5.73
N ASP A 94 33.22 7.09 5.52
CA ASP A 94 32.88 8.26 4.69
C ASP A 94 32.73 8.01 3.17
N ASN A 95 33.11 6.83 2.63
CA ASN A 95 33.19 6.64 1.16
C ASN A 95 32.66 5.30 0.61
N THR A 96 32.08 4.42 1.43
CA THR A 96 31.42 3.20 0.95
C THR A 96 29.92 3.29 1.16
N LEU A 97 29.16 3.15 0.07
CA LEU A 97 27.69 3.07 0.14
C LEU A 97 27.31 1.89 1.04
N GLY A 98 26.75 2.20 2.20
CA GLY A 98 26.31 1.20 3.16
C GLY A 98 25.21 0.31 2.60
N THR A 99 25.19 -0.94 3.06
CA THR A 99 24.10 -1.87 2.76
C THR A 99 22.87 -1.56 3.61
N LEU A 100 21.68 -1.89 3.10
CA LEU A 100 20.46 -1.83 3.91
C LEU A 100 20.63 -2.73 5.16
N ASP A 101 20.40 -2.16 6.34
CA ASP A 101 20.40 -2.88 7.61
C ASP A 101 18.99 -3.37 7.93
N PHE A 102 18.00 -2.46 7.93
CA PHE A 102 16.61 -2.79 8.17
C PHE A 102 15.64 -1.75 7.60
N LEU A 103 14.38 -2.16 7.46
CA LEU A 103 13.25 -1.31 7.21
C LEU A 103 12.44 -1.13 8.50
N LEU A 104 11.96 0.08 8.75
CA LEU A 104 11.16 0.43 9.92
C LEU A 104 9.77 0.86 9.49
N ILE A 105 8.75 0.08 9.83
CA ILE A 105 7.35 0.49 9.73
C ILE A 105 7.10 1.56 10.80
N ARG A 106 6.78 2.77 10.36
CA ARG A 106 6.50 3.92 11.21
C ARG A 106 5.04 3.98 11.59
N ASP A 107 4.19 4.03 10.58
CA ASP A 107 2.73 4.10 10.74
C ASP A 107 2.06 3.11 9.80
N PHE A 108 1.00 2.48 10.30
CA PHE A 108 0.11 1.68 9.48
C PHE A 108 -1.32 1.96 9.90
N LEU A 109 -2.00 2.81 9.11
CA LEU A 109 -3.31 3.35 9.46
C LEU A 109 -4.34 3.00 8.40
N MET A 110 -5.50 2.54 8.89
CA MET A 110 -6.69 2.24 8.08
C MET A 110 -7.90 2.95 8.69
N ALA A 111 -8.51 3.84 7.91
CA ALA A 111 -9.62 4.68 8.36
C ALA A 111 -10.87 3.88 8.71
N ILE A 112 -11.10 2.78 7.97
CA ILE A 112 -12.27 1.92 8.12
C ILE A 112 -11.77 0.49 8.39
N PRO A 113 -11.97 -0.05 9.60
CA PRO A 113 -11.59 -1.42 9.90
C PRO A 113 -12.46 -2.43 9.14
N ASN A 114 -11.99 -3.68 9.06
CA ASN A 114 -12.75 -4.84 8.58
C ASN A 114 -13.25 -4.77 7.11
N LYS A 115 -12.55 -4.01 6.25
CA LYS A 115 -12.78 -3.99 4.80
C LYS A 115 -11.72 -4.72 3.97
N GLY A 116 -10.72 -5.30 4.62
CA GLY A 116 -9.58 -5.97 3.96
C GLY A 116 -8.51 -5.03 3.41
N TYR A 117 -8.70 -3.70 3.50
CA TYR A 117 -7.75 -2.70 3.01
C TYR A 117 -6.36 -2.80 3.64
N GLY A 118 -6.29 -3.05 4.95
CA GLY A 118 -5.00 -3.26 5.63
C GLY A 118 -4.26 -4.48 5.09
N SER A 119 -4.95 -5.63 4.99
CA SER A 119 -4.32 -6.84 4.44
C SER A 119 -3.92 -6.68 2.97
N PHE A 120 -4.75 -6.02 2.17
CA PHE A 120 -4.42 -5.70 0.78
C PHE A 120 -3.18 -4.82 0.70
N LEU A 121 -3.14 -3.70 1.43
CA LEU A 121 -2.02 -2.77 1.38
C LEU A 121 -0.72 -3.41 1.86
N LEU A 122 -0.75 -4.15 2.98
CA LEU A 122 0.44 -4.80 3.53
C LEU A 122 0.98 -5.87 2.58
N ARG A 123 0.10 -6.67 1.96
CA ARG A 123 0.49 -7.67 0.95
C ARG A 123 1.24 -7.02 -0.22
N GLU A 124 0.64 -5.98 -0.80
CA GLU A 124 1.21 -5.30 -1.96
C GLU A 124 2.49 -4.52 -1.61
N ALA A 125 2.54 -3.93 -0.41
CA ALA A 125 3.74 -3.25 0.07
C ALA A 125 4.90 -4.22 0.28
N LEU A 126 4.68 -5.36 0.93
CA LEU A 126 5.72 -6.38 1.13
C LEU A 126 6.23 -6.95 -0.19
N TYR A 127 5.33 -7.21 -1.13
CA TYR A 127 5.71 -7.67 -2.47
C TYR A 127 6.53 -6.62 -3.22
N HIS A 128 6.19 -5.34 -3.07
CA HIS A 128 6.98 -4.28 -3.70
C HIS A 128 8.35 -4.10 -3.02
N ILE A 129 8.40 -4.18 -1.70
CA ILE A 129 9.64 -4.13 -0.92
C ILE A 129 10.58 -5.27 -1.34
N SER A 130 10.07 -6.49 -1.54
CA SER A 130 10.91 -7.61 -1.97
C SER A 130 11.51 -7.41 -3.36
N GLN A 131 10.80 -6.73 -4.26
CA GLN A 131 11.33 -6.36 -5.58
C GLN A 131 12.44 -5.30 -5.50
N LEU A 132 12.38 -4.41 -4.51
CA LEU A 132 13.35 -3.32 -4.34
C LEU A 132 14.62 -3.75 -3.59
N PHE A 133 14.46 -4.53 -2.53
CA PHE A 133 15.53 -4.83 -1.57
C PHE A 133 15.85 -6.33 -1.45
N GLY A 134 15.11 -7.19 -2.14
CA GLY A 134 15.19 -8.64 -1.99
C GLY A 134 14.31 -9.18 -0.87
N GLU A 135 14.24 -10.51 -0.76
CA GLU A 135 13.38 -11.19 0.20
C GLU A 135 13.97 -11.22 1.62
N ASN A 136 15.30 -11.26 1.72
CA ASN A 136 16.03 -11.34 2.98
C ASN A 136 16.27 -9.94 3.57
N VAL A 137 15.18 -9.27 3.91
CA VAL A 137 15.18 -7.92 4.48
C VAL A 137 14.58 -7.96 5.86
N LYS A 138 15.32 -7.39 6.82
CA LYS A 138 14.83 -7.19 8.17
C LYS A 138 13.81 -6.04 8.18
N ILE A 139 12.59 -6.32 8.61
CA ILE A 139 11.51 -5.35 8.79
C ILE A 139 11.12 -5.33 10.27
N ILE A 140 11.14 -4.15 10.87
CA ILE A 140 10.76 -3.94 12.27
C ILE A 140 9.73 -2.81 12.39
N GLY A 141 9.07 -2.72 13.54
CA GLY A 141 8.14 -1.64 13.83
C GLY A 141 7.68 -1.70 15.28
N LYS A 142 7.22 -0.56 15.81
CA LYS A 142 6.59 -0.50 17.13
C LYS A 142 5.08 -0.65 16.97
N LEU A 143 4.45 -1.43 17.84
CA LEU A 143 3.00 -1.52 17.90
C LEU A 143 2.42 -0.21 18.43
N SER A 144 1.29 0.21 17.86
CA SER A 144 0.62 1.44 18.27
C SER A 144 0.06 1.28 19.69
N HIS A 145 0.38 2.23 20.57
CA HIS A 145 -0.18 2.27 21.91
C HIS A 145 -1.71 2.29 21.92
N VAL A 146 -2.33 2.96 20.93
CA VAL A 146 -3.79 3.03 20.79
C VAL A 146 -4.39 1.65 20.52
N ASP A 147 -3.75 0.85 19.68
CA ASP A 147 -4.22 -0.51 19.39
C ASP A 147 -4.03 -1.45 20.59
N GLU A 148 -3.11 -1.14 21.51
CA GLU A 148 -2.83 -1.97 22.69
C GLU A 148 -3.82 -1.74 23.83
N GLN A 149 -4.48 -0.59 23.86
CA GLN A 149 -5.49 -0.27 24.88
C GLN A 149 -6.83 -0.99 24.64
N ASP A 150 -7.11 -1.39 23.40
CA ASP A 150 -8.36 -2.04 23.00
C ASP A 150 -8.11 -3.50 22.53
N PRO A 151 -8.66 -4.51 23.23
CA PRO A 151 -8.52 -5.91 22.86
C PRO A 151 -8.94 -6.24 21.42
N GLU A 152 -9.99 -5.61 20.88
CA GLU A 152 -10.46 -5.88 19.52
C GLU A 152 -9.46 -5.35 18.48
N ASN A 153 -8.93 -4.14 18.70
CA ASN A 153 -7.89 -3.57 17.84
C ASN A 153 -6.60 -4.37 17.89
N CYS A 154 -6.19 -4.79 19.09
CA CYS A 154 -5.05 -5.65 19.31
C CYS A 154 -5.17 -6.95 18.50
N GLN A 155 -6.30 -7.66 18.63
CA GLN A 155 -6.54 -8.91 17.88
C GLN A 155 -6.56 -8.69 16.37
N ARG A 156 -7.22 -7.64 15.89
CA ARG A 156 -7.30 -7.30 14.46
C ARG A 156 -5.93 -6.98 13.88
N ARG A 157 -5.14 -6.18 14.58
CA ARG A 157 -3.77 -5.81 14.20
C ARG A 157 -2.85 -7.03 14.19
N ASP A 158 -2.87 -7.83 15.26
CA ASP A 158 -2.06 -9.05 15.39
C ASP A 158 -2.39 -10.05 14.29
N HIS A 159 -3.67 -10.22 13.98
CA HIS A 159 -4.11 -11.07 12.89
C HIS A 159 -3.51 -10.64 11.55
N VAL A 160 -3.53 -9.33 11.24
CA VAL A 160 -2.97 -8.81 9.99
C VAL A 160 -1.46 -9.07 9.91
N TYR A 161 -0.69 -8.76 10.96
CA TYR A 161 0.75 -8.97 10.95
C TYR A 161 1.12 -10.46 10.89
N ARG A 162 0.53 -11.30 11.75
CA ARG A 162 0.82 -12.75 11.76
C ARG A 162 0.45 -13.43 10.45
N LYS A 163 -0.64 -13.00 9.81
CA LYS A 163 -1.04 -13.51 8.49
C LYS A 163 0.06 -13.37 7.44
N PHE A 164 0.90 -12.34 7.53
CA PHE A 164 2.00 -12.09 6.60
C PHE A 164 3.39 -12.45 7.17
N GLY A 165 3.43 -13.29 8.20
CA GLY A 165 4.68 -13.86 8.71
C GLY A 165 5.46 -12.98 9.68
N PHE A 166 4.87 -11.90 10.20
CA PHE A 166 5.51 -11.13 11.27
C PHE A 166 5.42 -11.87 12.61
N GLU A 167 6.52 -11.80 13.36
CA GLU A 167 6.58 -12.13 14.77
C GLU A 167 6.23 -10.91 15.61
N LEU A 168 5.45 -11.10 16.68
CA LEU A 168 5.09 -10.04 17.61
C LEU A 168 5.71 -10.35 18.97
N LYS A 169 6.57 -9.46 19.46
CA LYS A 169 7.25 -9.61 20.75
C LYS A 169 7.54 -8.23 21.34
N ASP A 170 7.35 -8.09 22.65
CA ASP A 170 7.72 -6.89 23.41
C ASP A 170 7.22 -5.58 22.76
N HIS A 171 5.93 -5.53 22.41
CA HIS A 171 5.29 -4.36 21.77
C HIS A 171 5.88 -3.98 20.40
N CYS A 172 6.56 -4.92 19.74
CA CYS A 172 7.20 -4.73 18.44
C CYS A 172 6.78 -5.82 17.45
N ILE A 173 6.83 -5.47 16.17
CA ILE A 173 6.77 -6.42 15.06
C ILE A 173 8.17 -6.65 14.51
N HIS A 174 8.40 -7.87 14.04
CA HIS A 174 9.67 -8.26 13.45
C HIS A 174 9.47 -9.27 12.32
N MET A 175 10.24 -9.13 11.26
CA MET A 175 10.33 -10.08 10.14
C MET A 175 11.76 -10.05 9.60
N ASN A 176 12.34 -11.21 9.30
CA ASN A 176 13.68 -11.29 8.69
C ASN A 176 13.65 -11.64 7.20
N THR A 177 12.57 -12.27 6.76
CA THR A 177 12.41 -12.76 5.39
C THR A 177 10.95 -12.57 4.96
N ILE A 178 10.74 -11.95 3.81
CA ILE A 178 9.41 -11.73 3.25
C ILE A 178 8.88 -13.05 2.67
N PRO A 179 7.74 -13.59 3.17
CA PRO A 179 7.24 -14.89 2.73
C PRO A 179 6.48 -14.78 1.41
N LEU A 180 7.20 -14.77 0.28
CA LEU A 180 6.59 -14.57 -1.04
C LEU A 180 5.52 -15.60 -1.39
N ASP A 181 5.67 -16.84 -0.92
CA ASP A 181 4.69 -17.90 -1.16
C ASP A 181 3.33 -17.57 -0.52
N ILE A 182 3.34 -16.98 0.69
CA ILE A 182 2.14 -16.49 1.36
C ILE A 182 1.53 -15.32 0.58
N LEU A 183 2.36 -14.38 0.12
CA LEU A 183 1.89 -13.21 -0.64
C LEU A 183 1.22 -13.62 -1.96
N VAL A 184 1.81 -14.55 -2.68
CA VAL A 184 1.29 -15.07 -3.97
C VAL A 184 -0.03 -15.81 -3.74
N LYS A 185 -0.09 -16.74 -2.78
CA LYS A 185 -1.34 -17.44 -2.42
C LYS A 185 -2.47 -16.47 -2.04
N GLU A 186 -2.14 -15.39 -1.32
CA GLU A 186 -3.10 -14.35 -0.96
C GLU A 186 -3.55 -13.48 -2.15
N ARG A 187 -2.75 -13.34 -3.21
CA ARG A 187 -3.20 -12.68 -4.45
C ARG A 187 -4.14 -13.57 -5.24
N GLU A 188 -3.83 -14.86 -5.36
CA GLU A 188 -4.59 -15.84 -6.14
C GLU A 188 -6.06 -15.96 -5.71
N LYS A 189 -6.35 -15.83 -4.41
CA LYS A 189 -7.73 -15.86 -3.85
C LYS A 189 -8.71 -14.89 -4.49
N TYR A 190 -8.21 -13.85 -5.15
CA TYR A 190 -8.99 -12.74 -5.68
C TYR A 190 -8.83 -12.58 -7.20
N ASN A 191 -8.05 -13.45 -7.85
CA ASN A 191 -7.91 -13.50 -9.30
C ASN A 191 -8.78 -14.60 -9.93
N GLN A 192 -9.64 -15.25 -9.13
CA GLN A 192 -10.66 -16.21 -9.54
C GLN A 192 -12.02 -15.51 -9.69
#